data_AF-A0A3D4TT93-F1
#
_entry.id   AF-A0A3D4TT93-F1
#
_cell.length_a   1.000
_cell.length_b   1.000
_cell.length_c   1.000
_cell.angle_alpha   90.00
_cell.angle_beta   90.00
_cell.angle_gamma   90.00
#
_symmetry.space_group_name_H-M   'P 1'
#
loop_
_entity.id
_entity.type
_entity.pdbx_description
1 polymer ?
#
loop_
_entity_poly.entity_id
_entity_poly.type
_entity_poly.pdbx_seq_one_letter_code
_entity_poly.pdbx_strand_id
1 'polypeptide(L)' 'MSRSVVIYGPQLCGKSANAQELREHFGLQSVIEDWDGHSTYPLQDTLVLTENPDAVADSSSKVMHHGWAMRELLAGARA' A
#
# COMPACT_ATOMS: atom_id res chain seq x y z
N MET A 1 10.88 -6.88 10.82
CA MET A 1 9.59 -7.10 10.18
C MET A 1 8.81 -5.81 10.33
N SER A 2 8.44 -5.21 9.21
CA SER A 2 7.68 -3.98 9.13
C SER A 2 6.20 -4.33 9.08
N ARG A 3 5.35 -3.53 9.74
CA ARG A 3 3.89 -3.69 9.58
C ARG A 3 3.48 -3.53 8.12
N SER A 4 2.44 -4.23 7.71
CA SER A 4 1.89 -4.09 6.37
C SER A 4 1.35 -2.69 6.11
N VAL A 5 1.37 -2.29 4.84
CA VAL A 5 0.92 -0.99 4.36
C VAL A 5 -0.23 -1.20 3.40
N VAL A 6 -1.39 -0.60 3.68
CA VAL A 6 -2.56 -0.61 2.81
C VAL A 6 -2.64 0.72 2.09
N ILE A 7 -2.64 0.67 0.77
CA ILE A 7 -2.79 1.84 -0.10
C ILE A 7 -4.11 1.73 -0.87
N TYR A 8 -4.98 2.71 -0.65
CA TYR A 8 -6.24 2.82 -1.36
C TYR A 8 -6.20 3.96 -2.40
N GLY A 9 -7.03 3.84 -3.43
CA GLY A 9 -7.24 4.92 -4.41
C GLY A 9 -8.09 4.43 -5.58
N PRO A 10 -8.60 5.30 -6.46
CA PRO A 10 -9.42 4.89 -7.59
C PRO A 10 -8.72 3.90 -8.54
N GLN A 11 -9.51 3.15 -9.31
CA GLN A 11 -8.98 2.33 -10.40
C GLN A 11 -8.16 3.19 -11.38
N LEU A 12 -7.13 2.61 -12.00
CA LEU A 12 -6.24 3.28 -12.97
C LEU A 12 -5.45 4.49 -12.44
N CYS A 13 -5.39 4.72 -11.12
CA CYS A 13 -4.63 5.85 -10.56
C CYS A 13 -3.10 5.60 -10.44
N GLY A 14 -2.59 4.52 -11.01
CA GLY A 14 -1.16 4.18 -11.00
C GLY A 14 -0.68 3.26 -9.87
N LYS A 15 -1.54 2.83 -8.94
CA LYS A 15 -1.16 1.98 -7.79
C LYS A 15 -0.34 0.74 -8.18
N SER A 16 -0.83 -0.05 -9.13
CA SER A 16 -0.12 -1.24 -9.63
C SER A 16 1.17 -0.89 -10.35
N ALA A 17 1.19 0.21 -11.11
CA ALA A 17 2.40 0.67 -11.79
C ALA A 17 3.52 1.08 -10.81
N ASN A 18 3.14 1.66 -9.66
CA ASN A 18 4.08 2.09 -8.62
C ASN A 18 4.27 1.05 -7.50
N ALA A 19 3.64 -0.12 -7.59
CA ALA A 19 3.60 -1.12 -6.52
C ALA A 19 5.00 -1.53 -6.06
N GLN A 20 5.91 -1.76 -7.01
CA GLN A 20 7.25 -2.20 -6.71
C GLN A 20 8.09 -1.13 -6.01
N GLU A 21 8.05 0.11 -6.53
CA GLU A 21 8.77 1.25 -5.93
C GLU A 21 8.26 1.53 -4.51
N LEU A 22 6.94 1.47 -4.31
CA LEU A 22 6.31 1.64 -3.00
C LEU A 22 6.68 0.52 -2.03
N ARG A 23 6.68 -0.74 -2.50
CA ARG A 23 7.08 -1.91 -1.71
C ARG A 23 8.51 -1.75 -1.19
N GLU A 24 9.42 -1.36 -2.07
CA GLU A 24 10.84 -1.14 -1.75
C GLU A 24 11.02 0.03 -0.80
N HIS A 25 10.36 1.16 -1.05
CA HIS A 25 10.40 2.33 -0.18
C HIS A 25 9.92 2.04 1.25
N PHE A 26 8.86 1.25 1.40
CA PHE A 26 8.37 0.84 2.72
C PHE A 26 9.14 -0.35 3.32
N GLY A 27 10.14 -0.89 2.62
CA GLY A 27 10.95 -2.02 3.08
C GLY A 27 10.16 -3.32 3.21
N LEU A 28 9.13 -3.51 2.40
CA LEU A 28 8.21 -4.65 2.44
C LEU A 28 8.71 -5.78 1.52
N GLN A 29 8.27 -7.01 1.79
CA GLN A 29 8.73 -8.19 1.06
C GLN A 29 7.73 -8.63 -0.02
N SER A 30 6.43 -8.41 0.19
CA SER A 30 5.37 -8.89 -0.71
C SER A 30 4.43 -7.78 -1.16
N VAL A 31 3.71 -8.03 -2.26
CA VAL A 31 2.61 -7.19 -2.74
C VAL A 31 1.37 -8.06 -2.93
N ILE A 32 0.23 -7.56 -2.47
CA ILE A 32 -1.09 -8.02 -2.85
C ILE A 32 -1.72 -6.91 -3.68
N GLU A 33 -1.86 -7.19 -4.96
CA GLU A 33 -2.63 -6.35 -5.87
C GLU A 33 -4.11 -6.74 -5.79
N ASP A 34 -5.00 -5.77 -5.99
CA ASP A 34 -6.45 -5.98 -6.08
C ASP A 34 -7.09 -6.62 -4.83
N TRP A 35 -6.71 -6.14 -3.65
CA TRP A 35 -7.37 -6.54 -2.41
C TRP A 35 -8.79 -5.98 -2.34
N ASP A 36 -9.76 -6.84 -2.01
CA ASP A 36 -11.19 -6.55 -1.95
C ASP A 36 -11.63 -5.60 -0.80
N GLY A 37 -10.70 -5.28 0.10
CA GLY A 37 -10.94 -4.42 1.26
C GLY A 37 -11.48 -5.12 2.51
N HIS A 38 -11.68 -6.44 2.47
CA HIS A 38 -12.34 -7.19 3.54
C HIS A 38 -11.67 -8.53 3.88
N SER A 39 -11.10 -9.20 2.87
CA SER A 39 -10.40 -10.46 3.04
C SER A 39 -9.18 -10.30 3.94
N THR A 40 -8.83 -11.34 4.68
CA THR A 40 -7.61 -11.35 5.50
C THR A 40 -6.37 -11.29 4.62
N TYR A 41 -5.36 -10.55 5.07
CA TYR A 41 -4.05 -10.44 4.42
C TYR A 41 -2.92 -10.54 5.47
N PRO A 42 -1.66 -10.80 5.06
CA PRO A 42 -0.54 -10.84 6.00
C PRO A 42 -0.32 -9.48 6.66
N LEU A 43 -0.31 -9.44 7.99
CA LEU A 43 -0.19 -8.20 8.78
C LEU A 43 1.24 -7.63 8.84
N GLN A 44 2.21 -8.37 8.32
CA GLN A 44 3.62 -7.98 8.27
C GLN A 44 4.16 -8.07 6.84
N ASP A 45 5.11 -7.19 6.55
CA ASP A 45 5.98 -7.17 5.38
C ASP A 45 5.24 -7.21 4.03
N THR A 46 3.98 -6.75 3.98
CA THR A 46 3.15 -6.78 2.77
C THR A 46 2.61 -5.40 2.40
N LEU A 47 2.77 -5.03 1.13
CA LEU A 47 2.08 -3.92 0.51
C LEU A 47 0.74 -4.42 -0.02
N VAL A 48 -0.37 -3.83 0.41
CA VAL A 48 -1.72 -4.22 0.00
C VAL A 48 -2.34 -3.06 -0.78
N LEU A 49 -2.76 -3.30 -2.00
CA LEU A 49 -3.36 -2.31 -2.88
C LEU A 49 -4.85 -2.59 -3.01
N THR A 50 -5.67 -1.57 -2.82
CA THR A 50 -7.13 -1.70 -2.99
C THR A 50 -7.71 -0.51 -3.74
N GLU A 51 -8.73 -0.79 -4.55
CA GLU A 51 -9.57 0.25 -5.14
C GLU A 51 -10.85 0.52 -4.35
N ASN A 52 -11.11 -0.27 -3.32
CA ASN A 52 -12.29 -0.14 -2.50
C ASN A 52 -12.13 1.04 -1.52
N PRO A 53 -12.92 2.12 -1.65
CA PRO A 53 -12.86 3.26 -0.74
C PRO A 53 -13.37 2.92 0.67
N ASP A 54 -14.15 1.84 0.79
CA ASP A 54 -14.74 1.35 2.05
C ASP A 54 -13.91 0.21 2.67
N ALA A 55 -12.67 0.00 2.21
CA ALA A 55 -11.79 -1.04 2.71
C ALA A 55 -11.55 -0.92 4.23
N VAL A 56 -11.68 -2.04 4.93
CA VAL A 56 -11.46 -2.15 6.38
C VAL A 56 -10.13 -2.86 6.62
N ALA A 57 -9.06 -2.09 6.69
CA ALA A 57 -7.74 -2.61 7.03
C ALA A 57 -7.64 -2.99 8.52
N ASP A 58 -6.79 -3.95 8.83
CA ASP A 58 -6.41 -4.25 10.20
C ASP A 58 -5.78 -3.01 10.88
N SER A 59 -6.12 -2.81 12.15
CA SER A 59 -5.68 -1.66 12.95
C SER A 59 -4.15 -1.54 13.11
N SER A 60 -3.42 -2.65 12.95
CA SER A 60 -1.96 -2.67 13.02
C SER A 60 -1.29 -2.14 11.75
N SER A 61 -1.98 -2.16 10.60
CA SER A 61 -1.45 -1.74 9.30
C SER A 61 -1.34 -0.21 9.19
N LYS A 62 -0.36 0.27 8.41
CA LYS A 62 -0.35 1.69 7.99
C LYS A 62 -1.32 1.85 6.81
N VAL A 63 -2.28 2.76 6.90
CA VAL A 63 -3.29 2.97 5.84
C VAL A 63 -3.14 4.36 5.26
N MET A 64 -3.11 4.49 3.92
CA MET A 64 -3.03 5.79 3.26
C MET A 64 -3.59 5.79 1.83
N HIS A 65 -3.94 6.98 1.34
CA HIS A 65 -4.30 7.19 -0.06
C HIS A 65 -3.06 7.14 -0.97
N HIS A 66 -3.20 6.62 -2.20
CA HIS A 66 -2.10 6.50 -3.18
C HIS A 66 -1.33 7.80 -3.40
N GLY A 67 -2.04 8.92 -3.53
CA GLY A 67 -1.39 10.23 -3.72
C GLY A 67 -0.50 10.66 -2.56
N TRP A 68 -0.77 10.20 -1.33
CA TRP A 68 0.13 10.43 -0.19
C TRP A 68 1.33 9.48 -0.27
N ALA A 69 1.11 8.20 -0.55
CA ALA A 69 2.19 7.23 -0.71
C ALA A 69 3.25 7.70 -1.73
N MET A 70 2.81 8.25 -2.87
CA MET A 70 3.71 8.80 -3.88
C MET A 70 4.48 10.04 -3.39
N ARG A 71 3.86 10.90 -2.56
CA ARG A 71 4.57 12.03 -1.97
C ARG A 71 5.63 11.58 -0.97
N GLU A 72 5.36 10.56 -0.16
CA GLU A 72 6.36 9.95 0.73
C GLU A 72 7.52 9.34 -0.08
N LEU A 73 7.21 8.57 -1.13
CA LEU A 73 8.20 8.00 -2.04
C LEU A 73 9.12 9.07 -2.64
N LEU A 74 8.53 10.13 -3.21
CA LEU A 74 9.27 11.23 -3.84
C LEU A 74 10.07 12.08 -2.83
N ALA A 75 9.61 12.19 -1.59
CA ALA A 75 10.34 12.86 -0.52
C ALA A 75 11.53 12.02 -0.05
N GLY A 76 11.36 10.69 0.07
CA GLY A 76 12.42 9.77 0.46
C GLY A 76 13.51 9.62 -0.59
N ALA A 77 13.17 9.73 -1.89
CA ALA A 77 14.13 9.69 -2.99
C ALA A 77 15.06 10.94 -3.06
N ARG A 78 14.79 11.98 -2.27
CA ARG A 78 15.57 13.23 -2.23
C ARG A 78 16.49 13.36 -1.02
N ALA A 79 16.47 12.38 -0.11
CA ALA A 79 17.32 12.32 1.08
C ALA A 79 18.56 11.46 0.84
#